data_AF-A0A4S4M0C6-F1
#
_entry.id   AF-A0A4S4M0C6-F1
#
_cell.length_a   1.000
_cell.length_b   1.000
_cell.length_c   1.000
_cell.angle_alpha   90.00
_cell.angle_beta   90.00
_cell.angle_gamma   90.00
#
_symmetry.space_group_name_H-M   'P 1'
#
loop_
_entity.id
_entity.type
_entity.pdbx_description
1 polymer ?
#
loop_
_entity_poly.entity_id
_entity_poly.type
_entity_poly.pdbx_seq_one_letter_code
_entity_poly.pdbx_strand_id
1 'polypeptide(L)'
;MLVFTSPSPVLAAGRLDYAIARKDGNQYFLIFARRYGMAYTREVAYLNSTTHPSEVLAFSKEGRPCIWFDTELERDSRDLAPKGTVLPALLDAVPRAPIQRTGRMKAITAVEGGERETFEVEILLSEDDLAHCCYYCGDAESASDGNLRFERIGGEGYSSTYWCSNVCGLLGEISTVVDLFQ
;
A
#
# COMPACT_ATOMS: atom_id res chain seq x y z
N MET A 1 9.74 -11.58 9.31
CA MET A 1 8.72 -12.49 8.74
C MET A 1 7.55 -11.62 8.34
N LEU A 2 7.52 -11.18 7.08
CA LEU A 2 6.39 -10.44 6.53
C LEU A 2 5.59 -11.41 5.66
N VAL A 3 4.61 -12.02 6.28
CA VAL A 3 3.70 -12.96 5.66
C VAL A 3 2.31 -12.56 6.11
N PHE A 4 1.56 -11.85 5.27
CA PHE A 4 0.12 -11.90 5.37
C PHE A 4 -0.32 -13.19 4.73
N THR A 5 -0.72 -14.13 5.58
CA THR A 5 -1.43 -15.33 5.13
C THR A 5 -2.77 -14.88 4.57
N SER A 6 -3.00 -15.15 3.30
CA SER A 6 -4.33 -15.05 2.68
C SER A 6 -5.31 -15.98 3.40
N PRO A 7 -6.50 -15.50 3.83
CA PRO A 7 -7.59 -16.39 4.16
C PRO A 7 -8.89 -15.95 3.49
N SER A 8 -8.82 -15.21 2.37
CA SER A 8 -10.00 -14.95 1.56
C SER A 8 -9.89 -15.65 0.21
N PRO A 9 -10.73 -16.68 -0.03
CA PRO A 9 -10.90 -17.29 -1.36
C PRO A 9 -11.23 -16.27 -2.45
N VAL A 10 -11.70 -15.08 -2.05
CA VAL A 10 -12.26 -14.06 -2.94
C VAL A 10 -11.19 -13.25 -3.67
N LEU A 11 -10.02 -13.02 -3.06
CA LEU A 11 -8.93 -12.28 -3.72
C LEU A 11 -7.96 -13.17 -4.50
N ALA A 12 -7.88 -14.47 -4.19
CA ALA A 12 -6.84 -15.32 -4.78
C ALA A 12 -7.16 -16.80 -4.94
N ALA A 13 -8.43 -17.25 -4.88
CA ALA A 13 -8.77 -18.67 -4.99
C ALA A 13 -7.80 -19.58 -4.18
N GLY A 14 -7.33 -19.09 -3.02
CA GLY A 14 -6.42 -19.78 -2.11
C GLY A 14 -4.93 -19.92 -2.49
N ARG A 15 -4.33 -19.10 -3.37
CA ARG A 15 -2.92 -19.33 -3.81
C ARG A 15 -1.92 -18.17 -3.79
N LEU A 16 -2.35 -16.93 -3.56
CA LEU A 16 -1.44 -15.76 -3.62
C LEU A 16 -1.32 -15.08 -2.26
N ASP A 17 -0.08 -14.80 -1.86
CA ASP A 17 0.25 -14.03 -0.66
C ASP A 17 0.30 -12.54 -1.03
N TYR A 18 -0.31 -11.68 -0.21
CA TYR A 18 -0.34 -10.23 -0.42
C TYR A 18 0.40 -9.49 0.69
N ALA A 19 0.69 -8.21 0.46
CA ALA A 19 1.15 -7.29 1.50
C ALA A 19 0.57 -5.90 1.25
N ILE A 20 0.49 -5.07 2.29
CA ILE A 20 0.23 -3.65 2.14
C ILE A 20 1.58 -2.95 2.04
N ALA A 21 1.74 -2.17 0.98
CA ALA A 21 2.88 -1.32 0.76
C ALA A 21 2.49 0.15 0.95
N ARG A 22 3.48 0.98 1.31
CA ARG A 22 3.36 2.43 1.34
C ARG A 22 4.29 3.05 0.31
N LYS A 23 3.73 3.88 -0.57
CA LYS A 23 4.46 4.76 -1.48
C LYS A 23 4.60 6.14 -0.84
N ASP A 24 5.55 6.91 -1.33
CA ASP A 24 5.63 8.34 -1.00
C ASP A 24 4.33 9.07 -1.36
N GLY A 25 4.03 10.13 -0.62
CA GLY A 25 2.78 10.88 -0.79
C GLY A 25 1.55 10.19 -0.17
N ASN A 26 1.73 9.43 0.92
CA ASN A 26 0.64 8.85 1.70
C ASN A 26 -0.28 7.88 0.94
N GLN A 27 0.24 7.25 -0.12
CA GLN A 27 -0.49 6.24 -0.87
C GLN A 27 -0.21 4.84 -0.31
N TYR A 28 -1.28 4.11 -0.04
CA TYR A 28 -1.24 2.73 0.41
C TYR A 28 -1.80 1.85 -0.69
N PHE A 29 -1.15 0.72 -0.93
CA PHE A 29 -1.55 -0.17 -2.00
C PHE A 29 -1.26 -1.62 -1.66
N LEU A 30 -2.07 -2.50 -2.22
CA LEU A 30 -1.92 -3.94 -2.12
C LEU A 30 -0.88 -4.38 -3.15
N ILE A 31 0.06 -5.23 -2.73
CA ILE A 31 1.03 -5.87 -3.61
C ILE A 31 1.00 -7.38 -3.46
N PHE A 32 1.49 -8.09 -4.47
CA PHE A 32 1.90 -9.47 -4.29
C PHE A 32 3.14 -9.55 -3.38
N ALA A 33 3.06 -10.33 -2.30
CA ALA A 33 4.15 -10.47 -1.33
C ALA A 33 5.40 -11.13 -1.95
N ARG A 34 5.23 -11.87 -3.05
CA ARG A 34 6.30 -12.55 -3.79
C ARG A 34 6.32 -12.08 -5.23
N ARG A 35 7.48 -12.24 -5.88
CA ARG A 35 7.59 -12.07 -7.33
C ARG A 35 6.90 -13.26 -8.00
N TYR A 36 5.86 -13.02 -8.77
CA TYR A 36 5.22 -14.03 -9.63
C TYR A 36 5.67 -13.76 -11.07
N GLY A 37 6.43 -14.68 -11.67
CA GLY A 37 7.18 -14.45 -12.92
C GLY A 37 6.35 -14.12 -14.17
N MET A 38 5.01 -14.17 -14.09
CA MET A 38 4.09 -13.84 -15.18
C MET A 38 3.39 -12.48 -14.96
N ALA A 39 3.58 -11.84 -13.81
CA ALA A 39 2.95 -10.54 -13.51
C ALA A 39 3.83 -9.40 -14.04
N TYR A 40 3.22 -8.50 -14.84
CA TYR A 40 3.88 -7.30 -15.36
C TYR A 40 4.31 -6.34 -14.24
N THR A 41 3.51 -6.27 -13.18
CA THR A 41 3.77 -5.50 -11.96
C THR A 41 3.38 -6.31 -10.73
N ARG A 42 3.96 -5.94 -9.58
CA ARG A 42 3.56 -6.46 -8.27
C ARG A 42 2.46 -5.64 -7.61
N GLU A 43 2.21 -4.43 -8.10
CA GLU A 43 1.11 -3.59 -7.66
C GLU A 43 -0.22 -4.25 -8.07
N VAL A 44 -1.08 -4.50 -7.07
CA VAL A 44 -2.40 -5.12 -7.29
C VAL A 44 -3.47 -4.03 -7.33
N ALA A 45 -3.49 -3.15 -6.33
CA ALA A 45 -4.46 -2.07 -6.27
C ALA A 45 -4.07 -1.01 -5.25
N TYR A 46 -4.30 0.27 -5.56
CA TYR A 46 -4.31 1.32 -4.54
C TYR A 46 -5.49 1.10 -3.58
N LEU A 47 -5.25 1.29 -2.28
CA LEU A 47 -6.27 1.20 -1.23
C LEU A 47 -6.94 2.56 -0.98
N ASN A 48 -6.26 3.65 -1.31
CA ASN A 48 -6.75 5.02 -1.20
C ASN A 48 -6.62 5.78 -2.54
N SER A 49 -7.20 5.22 -3.60
CA SER A 49 -7.08 5.66 -5.01
C SER A 49 -7.36 7.15 -5.22
N THR A 50 -8.37 7.71 -4.56
CA THR A 50 -8.75 9.12 -4.73
C THR A 50 -8.00 10.08 -3.82
N THR A 51 -7.16 9.57 -2.91
CA THR A 51 -6.33 10.43 -2.06
C THR A 51 -5.23 11.07 -2.90
N HIS A 52 -5.19 12.39 -2.90
CA HIS A 52 -4.14 13.11 -3.62
C HIS A 52 -2.80 12.94 -2.88
N PRO A 53 -1.65 12.77 -3.58
CA PRO A 53 -0.36 12.57 -2.90
C PRO A 53 0.07 13.69 -1.96
N SER A 54 -0.45 14.91 -2.15
CA SER A 54 -0.20 16.06 -1.29
C SER A 54 -1.19 16.20 -0.13
N GLU A 55 -2.17 15.31 -0.02
CA GLU A 55 -3.13 15.32 1.07
C GLU A 55 -2.45 14.90 2.37
N VAL A 56 -2.70 15.65 3.44
CA VAL A 56 -2.14 15.35 4.76
C VAL A 56 -2.84 14.13 5.32
N LEU A 57 -2.07 13.07 5.58
CA LEU A 57 -2.56 11.83 6.17
C LEU A 57 -3.08 12.09 7.58
N ALA A 58 -4.31 11.66 7.85
CA ALA A 58 -4.86 11.66 9.19
C ALA A 58 -4.28 10.51 10.01
N PHE A 59 -4.17 10.70 11.31
CA PHE A 59 -3.70 9.67 12.24
C PHE A 59 -4.72 9.44 13.36
N SER A 60 -4.82 8.19 13.82
CA SER A 60 -5.58 7.82 15.01
C SER A 60 -4.92 8.33 16.29
N LYS A 61 -5.58 8.16 17.44
CA LYS A 61 -5.02 8.54 18.75
C LYS A 61 -3.77 7.74 19.09
N GLU A 62 -3.67 6.53 18.54
CA GLU A 62 -2.54 5.63 18.67
C GLU A 62 -1.42 5.92 17.65
N GLY A 63 -1.54 7.01 16.87
CA GLY A 63 -0.53 7.43 15.90
C GLY A 63 -0.50 6.57 14.63
N ARG A 64 -1.58 5.85 14.31
CA ARG A 64 -1.66 5.02 13.12
C ARG A 64 -2.36 5.71 11.94
N PRO A 65 -1.96 5.46 10.69
CA PRO A 65 -2.58 6.04 9.50
C PRO A 65 -4.08 5.74 9.41
N CYS A 66 -4.87 6.78 9.14
CA CYS A 66 -6.26 6.66 8.75
C CYS A 66 -6.41 7.07 7.28
N ILE A 67 -6.96 6.17 6.47
CA ILE A 67 -7.19 6.40 5.04
C ILE A 67 -8.65 6.20 4.70
N TRP A 68 -9.11 6.93 3.69
CA TRP A 68 -10.38 6.61 3.04
C TRP A 68 -10.18 5.41 2.14
N PHE A 69 -10.90 4.32 2.41
CA PHE A 69 -10.75 3.07 1.68
C PHE A 69 -11.52 3.13 0.37
N ASP A 70 -10.80 3.36 -0.71
CA ASP A 70 -11.37 3.49 -2.02
C ASP A 70 -10.43 2.85 -3.04
N THR A 71 -10.61 1.56 -3.26
CA THR A 71 -9.74 0.81 -4.17
C THR A 71 -10.22 0.86 -5.61
N GLU A 72 -9.27 0.86 -6.55
CA GLU A 72 -9.55 0.83 -8.00
C GLU A 72 -10.28 -0.45 -8.42
N LEU A 73 -10.00 -1.58 -7.75
CA LEU A 73 -10.70 -2.85 -7.98
C LEU A 73 -12.19 -2.79 -7.63
N GLU A 74 -12.59 -1.90 -6.73
CA GLU A 74 -13.99 -1.66 -6.40
C GLU A 74 -14.62 -0.59 -7.29
N ARG A 75 -13.80 0.15 -8.05
CA ARG A 75 -14.22 1.20 -8.98
C ARG A 75 -14.46 0.66 -10.38
N ASP A 76 -13.65 -0.28 -10.86
CA ASP A 76 -13.76 -0.88 -12.19
C ASP A 76 -14.32 -2.31 -12.11
N SER A 77 -15.46 -2.57 -12.75
CA SER A 77 -16.04 -3.92 -12.84
C SER A 77 -15.26 -4.89 -13.73
N ARG A 78 -14.19 -4.43 -14.41
CA ARG A 78 -13.40 -5.23 -15.35
C ARG A 78 -12.27 -6.03 -14.68
N ASP A 79 -12.03 -5.85 -13.39
CA ASP A 79 -10.88 -6.42 -12.69
C ASP A 79 -11.13 -7.75 -11.97
N LEU A 80 -10.02 -8.40 -11.60
CA LEU A 80 -9.84 -9.77 -11.09
C LEU A 80 -10.62 -10.13 -9.82
N ALA A 81 -11.30 -9.18 -9.16
CA ALA A 81 -12.05 -9.40 -7.93
C ALA A 81 -13.48 -8.87 -8.06
N PRO A 82 -14.50 -9.57 -7.54
CA PRO A 82 -15.87 -9.04 -7.54
C PRO A 82 -15.93 -7.72 -6.76
N LYS A 83 -16.72 -6.74 -7.24
CA LYS A 83 -16.94 -5.45 -6.55
C LYS A 83 -17.32 -5.68 -5.08
N GLY A 84 -16.74 -4.89 -4.17
CA GLY A 84 -17.05 -4.91 -2.73
C GLY A 84 -16.41 -6.03 -1.92
N THR A 85 -15.40 -6.72 -2.47
CA THR A 85 -14.78 -7.89 -1.80
C THR A 85 -13.43 -7.61 -1.16
N VAL A 86 -12.75 -6.52 -1.52
CA VAL A 86 -11.41 -6.22 -1.01
C VAL A 86 -11.48 -5.77 0.44
N LEU A 87 -12.38 -4.82 0.77
CA LEU A 87 -12.52 -4.33 2.15
C LEU A 87 -12.89 -5.44 3.14
N PRO A 88 -13.92 -6.28 2.92
CA PRO A 88 -14.21 -7.41 3.81
C PRO A 88 -13.04 -8.38 3.94
N ALA A 89 -12.35 -8.71 2.83
CA ALA A 89 -11.22 -9.63 2.85
C ALA A 89 -10.05 -9.12 3.72
N LEU A 90 -9.82 -7.81 3.75
CA LEU A 90 -8.81 -7.20 4.62
C LEU A 90 -9.28 -7.12 6.08
N LEU A 91 -10.56 -6.87 6.34
CA LEU A 91 -11.11 -6.87 7.71
C LEU A 91 -11.10 -8.27 8.35
N ASP A 92 -11.31 -9.31 7.54
CA ASP A 92 -11.38 -10.70 7.98
C ASP A 92 -10.03 -11.45 7.85
N ALA A 93 -8.95 -10.74 7.53
CA ALA A 93 -7.64 -11.36 7.34
C ALA A 93 -7.10 -11.98 8.65
N VAL A 94 -6.49 -13.16 8.53
CA VAL A 94 -5.93 -14.00 9.61
C VAL A 94 -4.41 -14.10 9.38
N PRO A 95 -3.56 -14.13 10.44
CA PRO A 95 -3.86 -14.22 11.87
C PRO A 95 -4.36 -12.93 12.51
N ARG A 96 -4.16 -11.78 11.86
CA ARG A 96 -4.58 -10.48 12.36
C ARG A 96 -4.99 -9.58 11.21
N ALA A 97 -6.12 -8.89 11.37
CA ALA A 97 -6.58 -7.91 10.41
C ALA A 97 -5.57 -6.76 10.27
N PRO A 98 -5.08 -6.45 9.06
CA PRO A 98 -4.18 -5.32 8.81
C PRO A 98 -4.86 -3.96 8.92
N ILE A 99 -6.20 -3.93 8.90
CA ILE A 99 -6.98 -2.68 8.98
C ILE A 99 -8.18 -2.84 9.91
N GLN A 100 -8.71 -1.72 10.40
CA GLN A 100 -10.01 -1.68 11.08
C GLN A 100 -10.83 -0.47 10.64
N ARG A 101 -12.16 -0.54 10.73
CA ARG A 101 -13.03 0.61 10.44
C ARG A 101 -12.98 1.60 11.60
N THR A 102 -12.92 2.90 11.28
CA THR A 102 -13.03 3.96 12.30
C THR A 102 -14.48 4.34 12.60
N GLY A 103 -15.42 3.93 11.74
CA GLY A 103 -16.84 4.30 11.80
C GLY A 103 -17.19 5.55 11.00
N ARG A 104 -16.19 6.29 10.47
CA ARG A 104 -16.43 7.42 9.57
C ARG A 104 -16.73 6.95 8.16
N MET A 105 -17.62 7.69 7.49
CA MET A 105 -18.02 7.47 6.11
C MET A 105 -18.00 8.80 5.35
N LYS A 106 -17.72 8.76 4.05
CA LYS A 106 -17.92 9.91 3.15
C LYS A 106 -18.47 9.43 1.81
N ALA A 107 -19.20 10.31 1.14
CA ALA A 107 -19.55 10.10 -0.27
C ALA A 107 -18.35 10.43 -1.15
N ILE A 108 -18.10 9.59 -2.16
CA ILE A 108 -17.13 9.83 -3.23
C ILE A 108 -17.78 9.57 -4.58
N THR A 109 -17.28 10.23 -5.62
CA THR A 109 -17.77 10.04 -6.98
C THR A 109 -17.25 8.71 -7.55
N ALA A 110 -18.16 7.85 -7.99
CA ALA A 110 -17.82 6.62 -8.70
C ALA A 110 -17.27 6.93 -10.11
N VAL A 111 -16.47 6.01 -10.68
CA VAL A 111 -15.89 6.17 -12.03
C VAL A 111 -16.99 6.21 -13.10
N GLU A 112 -18.03 5.41 -12.94
CA GLU A 112 -19.19 5.33 -13.84
C GLU A 112 -20.15 6.54 -13.68
N GLY A 113 -19.83 7.49 -12.79
CA GLY A 113 -20.73 8.55 -12.36
C GLY A 113 -21.63 8.13 -11.19
N GLY A 114 -22.12 9.11 -10.43
CA GLY A 114 -22.92 8.89 -9.22
C GLY A 114 -22.10 8.88 -7.92
N GLU A 115 -22.81 8.97 -6.79
CA GLU A 115 -22.21 8.95 -5.46
C GLU A 115 -22.14 7.51 -4.93
N ARG A 116 -20.99 7.14 -4.35
CA ARG A 116 -20.83 5.91 -3.57
C ARG A 116 -20.30 6.26 -2.19
N GLU A 117 -20.68 5.49 -1.19
CA GLU A 117 -20.11 5.62 0.15
C GLU A 117 -18.75 4.90 0.21
N THR A 118 -17.78 5.53 0.86
CA THR A 118 -16.51 4.92 1.26
C THR A 118 -16.36 5.03 2.77
N PHE A 119 -15.65 4.05 3.34
CA PHE A 119 -15.36 3.98 4.77
C PHE A 119 -13.95 4.46 5.03
N GLU A 120 -13.77 5.16 6.13
CA GLU A 120 -12.42 5.36 6.65
C GLU A 120 -11.96 4.12 7.42
N VAL A 121 -10.71 3.73 7.18
CA VAL A 121 -10.04 2.63 7.86
C VAL A 121 -8.73 3.10 8.48
N GLU A 122 -8.41 2.56 9.64
CA GLU A 122 -7.12 2.69 10.29
C GLU A 122 -6.22 1.52 9.88
N ILE A 123 -4.99 1.81 9.46
CA ILE A 123 -3.96 0.80 9.17
C ILE A 123 -3.36 0.34 10.50
N LEU A 124 -3.56 -0.93 10.85
CA LEU A 124 -3.11 -1.51 12.12
C LEU A 124 -1.66 -2.00 12.10
N LEU A 125 -1.02 -1.95 10.93
CA LEU A 125 0.36 -2.33 10.69
C LEU A 125 1.29 -1.23 11.17
N SER A 126 2.33 -1.60 11.92
CA SER A 126 3.43 -0.67 12.16
C SER A 126 4.15 -0.36 10.85
N GLU A 127 4.98 0.68 10.87
CA GLU A 127 5.73 1.04 9.68
C GLU A 127 6.69 -0.08 9.24
N ASP A 128 7.33 -0.76 10.20
CA ASP A 128 8.15 -1.95 9.97
C ASP A 128 7.36 -3.17 9.44
N ASP A 129 6.04 -3.19 9.62
CA ASP A 129 5.17 -4.27 9.12
C ASP A 129 4.71 -4.05 7.67
N LEU A 130 4.91 -2.84 7.15
CA LEU A 130 4.60 -2.51 5.77
C LEU A 130 5.72 -2.95 4.84
N ALA A 131 5.35 -3.27 3.60
CA ALA A 131 6.34 -3.34 2.52
C ALA A 131 6.73 -1.92 2.12
N HIS A 132 8.03 -1.67 1.99
CA HIS A 132 8.53 -0.37 1.55
C HIS A 132 8.68 -0.29 0.04
N CYS A 133 8.60 0.94 -0.46
CA CYS A 133 8.85 1.25 -1.85
C CYS A 133 10.12 2.09 -1.98
N CYS A 134 10.91 1.81 -3.00
CA CYS A 134 12.07 2.60 -3.33
C CYS A 134 11.62 3.98 -3.83
N TYR A 135 12.06 5.04 -3.15
CA TYR A 135 11.79 6.43 -3.52
C TYR A 135 12.19 6.73 -4.98
N TYR A 136 13.29 6.14 -5.44
CA TYR A 136 13.85 6.41 -6.77
C TYR A 136 13.18 5.61 -7.90
N CYS A 137 13.15 4.27 -7.78
CA CYS A 137 12.69 3.41 -8.88
C CYS A 137 11.25 2.91 -8.71
N GLY A 138 10.62 3.13 -7.56
CA GLY A 138 9.27 2.67 -7.24
C GLY A 138 9.15 1.16 -7.00
N ASP A 139 10.24 0.38 -7.06
CA ASP A 139 10.18 -1.05 -6.76
C ASP A 139 9.75 -1.27 -5.30
N ALA A 140 9.05 -2.37 -5.02
CA ALA A 140 8.55 -2.70 -3.70
C ALA A 140 9.32 -3.86 -3.09
N GLU A 141 9.51 -3.89 -1.79
CA GLU A 141 10.14 -5.02 -1.09
C GLU A 141 9.41 -6.34 -1.35
N SER A 142 10.14 -7.45 -1.34
CA SER A 142 9.63 -8.80 -1.60
C SER A 142 10.04 -9.77 -0.51
N ALA A 143 9.13 -10.68 -0.14
CA ALA A 143 9.48 -11.82 0.70
C ALA A 143 10.45 -12.80 -0.02
N SER A 144 10.54 -12.75 -1.36
CA SER A 144 11.42 -13.60 -2.16
C SER A 144 12.90 -13.20 -2.09
N ASP A 145 13.21 -11.96 -1.72
CA ASP A 145 14.58 -11.41 -1.82
C ASP A 145 15.36 -11.63 -0.50
N GLY A 146 15.13 -12.76 0.17
CA GLY A 146 15.82 -13.11 1.42
C GLY A 146 15.43 -12.28 2.65
N ASN A 147 14.28 -11.58 2.61
CA ASN A 147 13.87 -10.57 3.61
C ASN A 147 14.83 -9.36 3.70
N LEU A 148 15.52 -9.02 2.62
CA LEU A 148 16.27 -7.78 2.56
C LEU A 148 15.27 -6.61 2.64
N ARG A 149 15.38 -5.84 3.72
CA ARG A 149 14.67 -4.57 3.88
C ARG A 149 15.46 -3.49 3.16
N PHE A 150 14.74 -2.57 2.55
CA PHE A 150 15.26 -1.39 1.94
C PHE A 150 15.85 -0.48 3.02
N GLU A 151 16.88 0.27 2.66
CA GLU A 151 17.55 1.17 3.58
C GLU A 151 16.72 2.45 3.74
N ARG A 152 16.51 2.90 4.98
CA ARG A 152 15.85 4.18 5.25
C ARG A 152 16.84 5.31 4.98
N ILE A 153 16.42 6.29 4.19
CA ILE A 153 17.27 7.40 3.75
C ILE A 153 16.83 8.75 4.30
N GLY A 154 15.61 8.82 4.83
CA GLY A 154 15.05 10.05 5.39
C GLY A 154 13.70 9.81 6.07
N GLY A 155 13.22 10.86 6.73
CA GLY A 155 11.96 10.85 7.47
C GLY A 155 11.98 9.99 8.75
N GLU A 156 10.85 9.98 9.44
CA GLU A 156 10.61 9.16 10.63
C GLU A 156 9.20 8.55 10.63
N GLY A 157 9.06 7.34 11.18
CA GLY A 157 7.79 6.62 11.23
C GLY A 157 7.11 6.55 9.85
N TYR A 158 5.82 6.82 9.78
CA TYR A 158 5.04 6.84 8.52
C TYR A 158 5.35 8.04 7.62
N SER A 159 6.46 8.76 7.82
CA SER A 159 7.03 9.71 6.85
C SER A 159 8.36 9.23 6.26
N SER A 160 8.84 8.05 6.68
CA SER A 160 10.11 7.49 6.24
C SER A 160 10.11 7.20 4.74
N THR A 161 11.28 7.36 4.13
CA THR A 161 11.57 7.06 2.71
C THR A 161 12.72 6.06 2.60
N TYR A 162 12.71 5.26 1.52
CA TYR A 162 13.55 4.05 1.42
C TYR A 162 14.23 3.88 0.06
N TRP A 163 15.35 3.15 0.01
CA TRP A 163 16.04 2.73 -1.22
C TRP A 163 16.29 1.21 -1.28
N CYS A 164 16.10 0.63 -2.48
CA CYS A 164 16.15 -0.82 -2.67
C CYS A 164 17.53 -1.47 -2.66
N SER A 165 18.60 -0.73 -2.99
CA SER A 165 20.00 -1.19 -2.91
C SER A 165 20.97 -0.07 -3.32
N ASN A 166 22.28 -0.30 -3.11
CA ASN A 166 23.38 0.61 -3.42
C ASN A 166 23.32 1.24 -4.82
N VAL A 167 22.76 0.62 -5.86
CA VAL A 167 22.72 1.25 -7.20
C VAL A 167 21.77 2.45 -7.22
N CYS A 168 20.58 2.31 -6.65
CA CYS A 168 19.66 3.45 -6.51
C CYS A 168 20.17 4.44 -5.46
N GLY A 169 20.88 3.97 -4.42
CA GLY A 169 21.47 4.86 -3.44
C GLY A 169 22.64 5.69 -3.95
N LEU A 170 23.56 5.07 -4.70
CA LEU A 170 24.68 5.73 -5.37
C LEU A 170 24.20 6.75 -6.42
N LEU A 171 23.12 6.45 -7.15
CA LEU A 171 22.55 7.39 -8.13
C LEU A 171 21.74 8.52 -7.48
N GLY A 172 21.06 8.24 -6.37
CA GLY A 172 20.27 9.22 -5.63
C GLY A 172 21.12 10.24 -4.85
N GLU A 173 22.27 9.84 -4.31
CA GLU A 173 23.25 10.77 -3.72
C GLU A 173 23.81 11.75 -4.77
N ILE A 174 24.02 11.27 -6.00
CA ILE A 174 24.50 12.13 -7.09
C ILE A 174 23.43 13.15 -7.50
N SER A 175 22.14 12.79 -7.52
CA SER A 175 21.08 13.74 -7.91
C SER A 175 20.81 14.80 -6.84
N THR A 176 20.85 14.44 -5.55
CA THR A 176 20.67 15.41 -4.45
C THR A 176 21.78 16.45 -4.38
N VAL A 177 23.01 16.08 -4.78
CA VAL A 177 24.11 17.05 -4.91
C VAL A 177 23.84 18.04 -6.05
N VAL A 178 23.24 17.61 -7.16
CA VAL A 178 22.94 18.52 -8.29
C VAL A 178 21.80 19.49 -7.96
N ASP A 179 20.79 19.05 -7.21
CA ASP A 179 19.66 19.90 -6.78
C ASP A 179 20.06 20.95 -5.72
N LEU A 180 21.18 20.77 -5.01
CA LEU A 180 21.73 21.76 -4.07
C LEU A 180 22.55 22.89 -4.75
N PHE A 181 22.78 22.79 -6.06
CA PHE A 181 23.53 23.79 -6.86
C PHE A 181 22.66 24.53 -7.90
N GLN A 182 21.33 24.47 -7.80
CA GLN A 182 20.38 25.32 -8.54
C GLN A 182 19.60 26.24 -7.59
#